data_AF-A0A945EEL9-F1
#
_entry.id   AF-A0A945EEL9-F1
#
_cell.length_a   1.000
_cell.length_b   1.000
_cell.length_c   1.000
_cell.angle_alpha   90.00
_cell.angle_beta   90.00
_cell.angle_gamma   90.00
#
_symmetry.space_group_name_H-M   'P 1'
#
loop_
_entity.id
_entity.type
_entity.pdbx_description
1 polymer ?
#
loop_
_entity_poly.entity_id
_entity_poly.type
_entity_poly.pdbx_seq_one_letter_code
_entity_poly.pdbx_strand_id
1 'polypeptide(L)' 'AVLSHRISNTMDTQLVMSALNNALEKYPHPEIFNTDQGSQYTSEVHTQRLKNLGITISMDGR' A
#
# COMPACT_ATOMS: atom_id res chain seq x y z
N ALA A 1 4.99 -8.23 13.86
CA ALA A 1 5.39 -6.83 14.17
C ALA A 1 4.77 -5.91 13.12
N VAL A 2 4.53 -4.63 13.45
CA VAL A 2 4.04 -3.63 12.49
C VAL A 2 5.25 -2.91 11.88
N LEU A 3 5.35 -2.86 10.55
CA LEU A 3 6.49 -2.26 9.84
C LEU A 3 6.38 -0.73 9.66
N SER A 4 5.16 -0.22 9.44
CA SER A 4 4.85 1.21 9.40
C SER A 4 3.35 1.45 9.56
N HIS A 5 2.95 2.61 10.10
CA HIS A 5 1.54 2.99 10.21
C HIS A 5 1.35 4.52 10.19
N ARG A 6 0.12 4.95 9.88
CA ARG A 6 -0.36 6.32 9.96
C ARG A 6 -1.81 6.30 10.45
N ILE A 7 -2.23 7.36 11.13
CA ILE A 7 -3.60 7.51 11.66
C ILE A 7 -4.12 8.88 11.26
N SER A 8 -5.36 8.94 10.80
CA SER A 8 -6.08 10.16 10.44
C SER A 8 -7.57 9.96 10.64
N ASN A 9 -8.30 11.04 10.86
CA ASN A 9 -9.76 11.05 10.91
C ASN A 9 -10.41 11.13 9.52
N THR A 10 -9.60 11.33 8.48
CA THR A 10 -10.05 11.42 7.10
C THR A 10 -9.39 10.33 6.27
N MET A 11 -10.18 9.73 5.38
CA MET A 11 -9.69 8.73 4.45
C MET A 11 -8.97 9.43 3.29
N ASP A 12 -7.64 9.27 3.23
CA ASP A 12 -6.78 9.96 2.26
C ASP A 12 -5.74 8.99 1.69
N THR A 13 -5.64 8.98 0.35
CA THR A 13 -4.65 8.19 -0.39
C THR A 13 -3.22 8.61 -0.04
N GLN A 14 -2.95 9.89 0.21
CA GLN A 14 -1.61 10.36 0.57
C GLN A 14 -1.14 9.79 1.90
N LEU A 15 -2.05 9.61 2.86
CA LEU A 15 -1.75 8.99 4.15
C LEU A 15 -1.33 7.53 3.99
N VAL A 16 -2.08 6.77 3.18
CA VAL A 16 -1.76 5.37 2.83
C VAL A 16 -0.41 5.29 2.15
N MET A 17 -0.15 6.17 1.18
CA MET A 17 1.14 6.23 0.47
C MET A 17 2.31 6.55 1.41
N SER A 18 2.12 7.43 2.39
CA SER A 18 3.15 7.73 3.39
C SER A 18 3.53 6.50 4.22
N ALA A 19 2.53 5.72 4.66
CA ALA A 19 2.77 4.49 5.42
C ALA A 19 3.47 3.43 4.55
N LEU A 20 2.98 3.23 3.33
CA LEU A 20 3.53 2.25 2.38
C LEU A 20 4.98 2.58 2.02
N ASN A 21 5.27 3.82 1.62
CA ASN A 21 6.63 4.22 1.22
C ASN A 21 7.61 4.07 2.39
N ASN A 22 7.21 4.43 3.61
CA ASN A 22 8.09 4.28 4.76
C ASN A 22 8.44 2.82 5.07
N ALA A 23 7.53 1.88 4.81
CA ALA A 23 7.82 0.46 4.95
C ALA A 23 8.74 -0.03 3.82
N LEU A 24 8.44 0.30 2.57
CA LEU A 24 9.20 -0.13 1.41
C LEU A 24 10.64 0.42 1.37
N GLU A 25 10.88 1.61 1.95
CA GLU A 25 12.22 2.20 2.03
C GLU A 25 13.11 1.55 3.09
N LYS A 26 12.52 0.97 4.14
CA LYS A 26 13.25 0.44 5.30
C LYS A 26 13.41 -1.08 5.28
N TYR A 27 12.55 -1.77 4.54
CA TYR A 27 12.46 -3.23 4.57
C TYR A 27 12.40 -3.78 3.14
N PRO A 28 12.90 -5.01 2.92
CA PRO A 28 12.68 -5.72 1.67
C PRO A 28 11.19 -5.80 1.34
N HIS A 29 10.84 -5.61 0.06
CA HIS A 29 9.46 -5.70 -0.37
C HIS A 29 9.04 -7.15 -0.62
N PRO A 30 7.75 -7.49 -0.44
CA PRO A 30 7.26 -8.83 -0.72
C PRO A 30 7.10 -9.08 -2.22
N GLU A 31 6.92 -10.35 -2.60
CA GLU A 31 6.50 -10.72 -3.97
C GLU A 31 5.01 -10.44 -4.21
N ILE A 32 4.18 -10.63 -3.17
CA ILE A 32 2.74 -10.41 -3.19
C ILE A 32 2.36 -9.40 -2.10
N PHE A 33 1.62 -8.37 -2.47
CA PHE A 33 1.04 -7.39 -1.55
C PHE A 33 -0.48 -7.51 -1.54
N ASN A 34 -1.02 -7.86 -0.38
CA ASN A 34 -2.47 -8.01 -0.21
C ASN A 34 -3.10 -6.69 0.22
N THR A 35 -4.19 -6.30 -0.43
CA THR A 35 -5.03 -5.16 -0.04
C THR A 35 -6.51 -5.51 -0.14
N ASP A 36 -7.36 -4.70 0.48
CA ASP A 36 -8.79 -4.68 0.15
C ASP A 36 -9.05 -3.85 -1.13
N GLN A 37 -10.32 -3.78 -1.54
CA GLN A 37 -10.78 -3.05 -2.73
C GLN A 37 -11.19 -1.58 -2.45
N GLY A 38 -10.75 -0.99 -1.34
CA GLY A 38 -10.97 0.42 -1.02
C GLY A 38 -10.38 1.37 -2.06
N SER A 39 -10.95 2.56 -2.19
CA SER A 39 -10.55 3.56 -3.19
C SER A 39 -9.09 4.01 -3.07
N GLN A 40 -8.50 3.95 -1.87
CA GLN A 40 -7.10 4.31 -1.64
C GLN A 40 -6.16 3.28 -2.27
N TYR A 41 -6.51 2.00 -2.18
CA TYR A 41 -5.67 0.88 -2.64
C TYR A 41 -5.87 0.57 -4.12
N THR A 42 -7.05 0.88 -4.66
CA THR A 42 -7.36 0.83 -6.10
C THR A 42 -6.89 2.07 -6.87
N SER A 43 -6.42 3.11 -6.17
CA SER A 43 -5.89 4.32 -6.80
C SER A 43 -4.67 4.02 -7.69
N GLU A 44 -4.51 4.83 -8.73
CA GLU A 44 -3.38 4.69 -9.66
C GLU A 44 -2.03 4.89 -8.94
N VAL A 45 -1.92 5.89 -8.05
CA VAL A 45 -0.68 6.16 -7.32
C VAL A 45 -0.23 4.97 -6.46
N HIS A 46 -1.18 4.26 -5.85
CA HIS A 46 -0.91 3.09 -5.03
C HIS A 46 -0.50 1.89 -5.90
N THR A 47 -1.31 1.57 -6.91
CA THR A 47 -1.06 0.40 -7.76
C THR A 47 0.21 0.53 -8.58
N GLN A 48 0.50 1.72 -9.13
CA GLN A 48 1.73 1.97 -9.88
C GLN A 48 2.98 1.89 -9.01
N ARG A 49 2.91 2.36 -7.76
CA ARG A 49 4.04 2.25 -6.83
C ARG A 49 4.46 0.80 -6.60
N LEU A 50 3.50 -0.10 -6.40
CA LEU A 50 3.76 -1.52 -6.20
C LEU A 50 4.24 -2.20 -7.49
N LYS A 51 3.59 -1.92 -8.63
CA LYS A 51 3.98 -2.46 -9.94
C LYS A 51 5.40 -2.06 -10.35
N ASN A 52 5.81 -0.82 -10.06
CA ASN A 52 7.16 -0.33 -10.35
C ASN A 52 8.26 -1.08 -9.57
N LEU A 53 7.90 -1.73 -8.45
CA LEU A 53 8.78 -2.58 -7.67
C LEU A 53 8.65 -4.07 -8.04
N GLY A 54 7.88 -4.40 -9.07
CA GLY A 54 7.61 -5.78 -9.48
C GLY A 54 6.72 -6.55 -8.51
N ILE A 55 6.01 -5.86 -7.62
CA ILE A 55 5.17 -6.48 -6.60
C ILE A 55 3.82 -6.84 -7.19
N THR A 56 3.39 -8.10 -7.03
CA THR A 56 2.06 -8.56 -7.45
C THR A 56 1.01 -8.09 -6.44
N ILE A 57 -0.05 -7.46 -6.91
CA ILE A 57 -1.14 -6.99 -6.06
C ILE A 57 -2.23 -8.06 -6.05
N SER A 58 -2.59 -8.53 -4.85
CA SER A 58 -3.72 -9.44 -4.62
C SER A 58 -4.79 -8.67 -3.85
N MET A 59 -5.90 -8.37 -4.51
CA MET A 59 -7.01 -7.67 -3.87
C MET A 59 -8.04 -8.69 -3.42
N ASP A 60 -8.17 -8.88 -2.11
CA ASP A 60 -9.23 -9.71 -1.56
C ASP A 60 -10.54 -8.91 -1.57
N GLY A 61 -11.56 -9.52 -2.16
CA GLY A 61 -12.92 -9.02 -2.21
C GLY A 61 -13.81 -10.24 -2.10
N ARG A 62 -14.64 -10.29 -1.06
CA ARG A 62 -15.80 -11.18 -1.10
C ARG A 62 -16.66 -10.88 -2.32
#